data_AF-A0AAV9P5Y5-F1
#
_entry.id   AF-A0AAV9P5Y5-F1
#
_cell.length_a   1.000
_cell.length_b   1.000
_cell.length_c   1.000
_cell.angle_alpha   90.00
_cell.angle_beta   90.00
_cell.angle_gamma   90.00
#
_symmetry.space_group_name_H-M   'P 1'
#
loop_
_entity.id
_entity.type
_entity.pdbx_description
1 polymer ?
#
loop_
_entity_poly.entity_id
_entity_poly.type
_entity_poly.pdbx_seq_one_letter_code
_entity_poly.pdbx_strand_id
1 'polypeptide(L)'
;MECRVLLLILTSLVLRSSGEHHMKQQVERRQSSNKDTPIVVANWCADDVYPAMLTQSGGGPTEHGLRLQSGENQTIYVSDDWQGRVWARTNCSFDDSGQAQGGSGSACSTGDCGGALGCQIAGAPPATLAEFTLHGGMDQTYYDISLVDGYNLPLAIVMLANGNSELEQMQGSKTNPSCVGSVGDLAPQNFDPYKNGQQFLGTSSNNPMPFETKTTSDDVEQWCPWDLQVDAPTAPGNGIYPYPDGNVQRPVFDPCLSACAKYSEDQYCCTGKYDGPSQCSTNYYAKAAKSVCPDAYSYAYDDQDSTFIIPEGAGFQVIFCPGRAGVDSLPDLLQAAHCQSCDSES
;
A
#
# COMPACT_ATOMS: atom_id res chain seq x y z
N MET A 1 24.18 -58.51 6.04
CA MET A 1 24.00 -57.97 4.67
C MET A 1 22.53 -57.62 4.55
N GLU A 2 22.04 -56.66 5.34
CA GLU A 2 21.97 -55.22 5.02
C GLU A 2 21.26 -54.93 3.70
N CYS A 3 20.00 -54.48 3.80
CA CYS A 3 19.36 -53.68 2.77
C CYS A 3 18.74 -52.47 3.47
N ARG A 4 19.51 -51.37 3.51
CA ARG A 4 19.07 -50.07 4.04
C ARG A 4 18.07 -49.48 3.06
N VAL A 5 16.84 -49.23 3.52
CA VAL A 5 15.86 -48.40 2.82
C VAL A 5 16.32 -46.95 2.93
N LEU A 6 16.71 -46.36 1.80
CA LEU A 6 17.10 -44.96 1.71
C LEU A 6 15.83 -44.11 1.60
N LEU A 7 15.49 -43.41 2.69
CA LEU A 7 14.39 -42.44 2.74
C LEU A 7 14.86 -41.14 2.07
N LEU A 8 14.47 -40.90 0.82
CA LEU A 8 14.69 -39.63 0.13
C LEU A 8 13.66 -38.61 0.64
N ILE A 9 14.08 -37.77 1.58
CA ILE A 9 13.33 -36.58 1.99
C ILE A 9 13.51 -35.53 0.87
N LEU A 10 12.47 -35.31 0.07
CA LEU A 10 12.36 -34.17 -0.83
C LEU A 10 12.12 -32.92 0.01
N THR A 11 13.19 -32.26 0.45
CA THR A 11 13.11 -30.89 0.95
C THR A 11 12.80 -29.98 -0.24
N SER A 12 11.60 -29.41 -0.26
CA SER A 12 11.22 -28.29 -1.11
C SER A 12 12.19 -27.14 -0.88
N LEU A 13 13.02 -26.85 -1.88
CA LEU A 13 13.81 -25.62 -1.92
C LEU A 13 12.81 -24.46 -2.07
N VAL A 14 12.56 -23.75 -0.98
CA VAL A 14 11.94 -22.43 -1.04
C VAL A 14 12.98 -21.50 -1.67
N LEU A 15 12.77 -21.14 -2.94
CA LEU A 15 13.52 -20.09 -3.60
C LEU A 15 13.17 -18.76 -2.92
N ARG A 16 14.04 -18.31 -2.02
CA ARG A 16 14.06 -16.91 -1.59
C ARG A 16 14.53 -16.08 -2.77
N SER A 17 13.57 -15.45 -3.46
CA SER A 17 13.88 -14.29 -4.29
C SER A 17 14.52 -13.24 -3.38
N SER A 18 15.79 -12.96 -3.60
CA SER A 18 16.49 -11.87 -2.95
C SER A 18 16.50 -10.72 -3.94
N GLY A 19 15.41 -9.95 -4.00
CA GLY A 19 15.49 -8.64 -4.63
C GLY A 19 16.51 -7.82 -3.86
N GLU A 20 17.58 -7.37 -4.50
CA GLU A 20 18.55 -6.47 -3.89
C GLU A 20 17.91 -5.10 -3.65
N HIS A 21 17.16 -4.98 -2.55
CA HIS A 21 16.69 -3.72 -1.98
C HIS A 21 17.78 -3.13 -1.09
N HIS A 22 18.03 -1.83 -1.23
CA HIS A 22 19.09 -1.03 -0.60
C HIS A 22 19.49 -1.41 0.84
N MET A 23 20.41 -2.36 1.05
CA MET A 23 21.05 -2.56 2.37
C MET A 23 22.40 -3.28 2.26
N LYS A 24 23.50 -2.51 2.28
CA LYS A 24 24.82 -3.04 2.69
C LYS A 24 25.62 -2.01 3.48
N GLN A 25 25.13 -1.68 4.67
CA GLN A 25 25.94 -1.45 5.87
C GLN A 25 25.00 -1.25 7.06
N GLN A 26 24.92 -2.24 7.96
CA GLN A 26 24.30 -2.05 9.27
C GLN A 26 25.40 -1.82 10.30
N VAL A 27 25.39 -0.65 10.93
CA VAL A 27 25.93 -0.49 12.27
C VAL A 27 24.79 -0.95 13.19
N GLU A 28 24.92 -2.15 13.78
CA GLU A 28 23.89 -2.74 14.65
C GLU A 28 23.64 -1.85 15.88
N ARG A 29 22.55 -1.06 15.85
CA ARG A 29 21.85 -0.63 17.06
C ARG A 29 21.13 -1.87 17.62
N ARG A 30 21.11 -2.06 18.95
CA ARG A 30 20.28 -3.11 19.56
C ARG A 30 18.84 -2.90 19.10
N GLN A 31 18.21 -3.94 18.55
CA GLN A 31 16.79 -3.93 18.16
C GLN A 31 15.96 -3.25 19.24
N SER A 32 15.23 -2.22 18.85
CA SER A 32 14.43 -1.42 19.78
C SER A 32 13.12 -2.16 20.04
N SER A 33 12.87 -2.53 21.30
CA SER A 33 11.63 -3.19 21.70
C SER A 33 10.50 -2.22 22.02
N ASN A 34 10.78 -0.92 22.07
CA ASN A 34 9.79 0.10 22.40
C ASN A 34 8.96 0.42 21.15
N LYS A 35 7.67 0.11 21.22
CA LYS A 35 6.71 0.38 20.14
C LYS A 35 6.03 1.73 20.38
N ASP A 36 6.72 2.80 20.05
CA ASP A 36 6.26 4.17 20.31
C ASP A 36 5.98 4.95 19.02
N THR A 37 6.34 4.40 17.85
CA THR A 37 6.12 5.05 16.55
C THR A 37 4.70 4.77 16.05
N PRO A 38 3.86 5.81 15.87
CA PRO A 38 2.48 5.61 15.46
C PRO A 38 2.37 5.43 13.94
N ILE A 39 1.66 4.39 13.53
CA ILE A 39 1.12 4.24 12.17
C ILE A 39 -0.40 4.28 12.30
N VAL A 40 -1.03 5.37 11.84
CA VAL A 40 -2.47 5.52 11.83
C VAL A 40 -3.02 4.93 10.54
N VAL A 41 -3.92 3.96 10.63
CA VAL A 41 -4.56 3.36 9.48
C VAL A 41 -5.98 3.89 9.39
N ALA A 42 -6.36 4.50 8.27
CA ALA A 42 -7.65 5.16 8.10
C ALA A 42 -8.40 4.64 6.88
N ASN A 43 -9.69 4.38 7.04
CA ASN A 43 -10.59 4.01 5.96
C ASN A 43 -11.45 5.21 5.54
N TRP A 44 -11.17 5.81 4.39
CA TRP A 44 -12.04 6.83 3.78
C TRP A 44 -12.87 6.28 2.61
N CYS A 45 -12.82 4.97 2.39
CA CYS A 45 -13.66 4.29 1.41
C CYS A 45 -15.12 4.27 1.90
N ALA A 46 -16.08 4.14 0.97
CA ALA A 46 -17.50 4.00 1.33
C ALA A 46 -17.83 2.67 2.01
N ASP A 47 -17.05 1.65 1.70
CA ASP A 47 -17.23 0.31 2.22
C ASP A 47 -16.19 0.01 3.29
N ASP A 48 -16.49 -1.01 4.09
CA ASP A 48 -15.55 -1.52 5.06
C ASP A 48 -14.33 -2.13 4.36
N VAL A 49 -13.15 -1.83 4.89
CA VAL A 49 -11.90 -2.42 4.45
C VAL A 49 -11.27 -3.20 5.60
N TYR A 50 -10.39 -4.14 5.25
CA TYR A 50 -9.71 -4.96 6.23
C TYR A 50 -8.21 -4.74 6.12
N PRO A 51 -7.66 -3.69 6.77
CA PRO A 51 -6.24 -3.47 6.76
C PRO A 51 -5.48 -4.66 7.32
N ALA A 52 -4.27 -4.83 6.83
CA ALA A 52 -3.37 -5.90 7.18
C ALA A 52 -1.93 -5.37 7.21
N MET A 53 -1.15 -5.93 8.13
CA MET A 53 0.22 -5.49 8.38
C MET A 53 1.14 -6.69 8.49
N LEU A 54 2.23 -6.66 7.73
CA LEU A 54 3.29 -7.64 7.82
C LEU A 54 4.58 -6.96 8.25
N THR A 55 5.30 -7.59 9.17
CA THR A 55 6.60 -7.13 9.65
C THR A 55 7.70 -7.96 9.03
N GLN A 56 8.62 -7.31 8.33
CA GLN A 56 9.84 -7.90 7.79
C GLN A 56 10.98 -7.86 8.81
N SER A 57 11.11 -6.76 9.56
CA SER A 57 12.14 -6.56 10.60
C SER A 57 11.66 -5.58 11.68
N GLY A 58 12.34 -5.57 12.83
CA GLY A 58 12.00 -4.74 13.99
C GLY A 58 10.78 -5.25 14.78
N GLY A 59 10.26 -4.41 15.66
CA GLY A 59 9.07 -4.65 16.48
C GLY A 59 7.79 -4.21 15.79
N GLY A 60 7.08 -5.16 15.18
CA GLY A 60 5.78 -4.92 14.53
C GLY A 60 4.61 -4.64 15.47
N PRO A 61 3.41 -4.35 14.96
CA PRO A 61 2.21 -4.13 15.77
C PRO A 61 1.77 -5.41 16.51
N THR A 62 0.86 -5.27 17.49
CA THR A 62 0.27 -6.43 18.19
C THR A 62 -0.80 -7.12 17.34
N GLU A 63 -1.58 -6.33 16.61
CA GLU A 63 -2.58 -6.82 15.67
C GLU A 63 -2.01 -6.71 14.25
N HIS A 64 -2.19 -7.76 13.45
CA HIS A 64 -1.67 -7.85 12.08
C HIS A 64 -2.77 -7.73 11.01
N GLY A 65 -3.99 -7.49 11.45
CA GLY A 65 -5.11 -7.16 10.59
C GLY A 65 -6.38 -6.98 11.40
N LEU A 66 -7.26 -6.13 10.87
CA LEU A 66 -8.46 -5.65 11.55
C LEU A 66 -9.52 -5.28 10.51
N ARG A 67 -10.76 -5.08 10.96
CA ARG A 67 -11.82 -4.45 10.17
C ARG A 67 -11.86 -2.97 10.50
N LEU A 68 -11.91 -2.11 9.50
CA LEU A 68 -12.19 -0.69 9.65
C LEU A 68 -13.44 -0.34 8.87
N GLN A 69 -14.45 0.19 9.57
CA GLN A 69 -15.65 0.71 8.92
C GLN A 69 -15.35 2.00 8.16
N SER A 70 -16.22 2.37 7.21
CA SER A 70 -16.12 3.65 6.49
C SER A 70 -16.01 4.82 7.48
N GLY A 71 -14.94 5.62 7.36
CA GLY A 71 -14.66 6.78 8.19
C GLY A 71 -13.86 6.48 9.46
N GLU A 72 -13.61 5.21 9.80
CA GLU A 72 -12.84 4.84 10.98
C GLU A 72 -11.34 4.98 10.76
N ASN A 73 -10.62 5.17 11.88
CA ASN A 73 -9.18 5.06 11.93
C ASN A 73 -8.76 4.24 13.16
N GLN A 74 -7.59 3.62 13.08
CA GLN A 74 -6.95 2.92 14.17
C GLN A 74 -5.46 3.26 14.19
N THR A 75 -4.95 3.62 15.35
CA THR A 75 -3.50 3.78 15.55
C THR A 75 -2.90 2.44 15.96
N ILE A 76 -1.92 1.96 15.20
CA ILE A 76 -1.03 0.88 15.61
C ILE A 76 0.34 1.45 15.96
N TYR A 77 1.05 0.76 16.83
CA TYR A 77 2.37 1.18 17.28
C TYR A 77 3.43 0.15 16.88
N VAL A 78 4.53 0.65 16.34
CA VAL A 78 5.69 -0.13 15.89
C VAL A 78 6.97 0.46 16.48
N SER A 79 8.07 -0.29 16.43
CA SER A 79 9.38 0.22 16.85
C SER A 79 9.94 1.26 15.87
N ASP A 80 10.89 2.07 16.32
CA ASP A 80 11.61 3.07 15.51
C ASP A 80 12.46 2.44 14.40
N ASP A 81 12.77 1.14 14.49
CA ASP A 81 13.48 0.36 13.47
C ASP A 81 12.58 -0.56 12.63
N TRP A 82 11.25 -0.39 12.69
CA TRP A 82 10.31 -1.26 12.00
C TRP A 82 10.50 -1.21 10.48
N GLN A 83 10.55 -2.41 9.88
CA GLN A 83 10.48 -2.60 8.43
C GLN A 83 9.26 -3.45 8.13
N GLY A 84 8.37 -2.90 7.30
CA GLY A 84 6.98 -3.25 7.34
C GLY A 84 6.25 -2.94 6.05
N ARG A 85 5.07 -3.56 5.89
CA ARG A 85 4.09 -3.11 4.90
C ARG A 85 2.68 -3.14 5.47
N VAL A 86 1.88 -2.20 4.97
CA VAL A 86 0.45 -2.06 5.26
C VAL A 86 -0.30 -2.13 3.94
N TRP A 87 -1.38 -2.91 3.89
CA TRP A 87 -2.30 -2.95 2.75
C TRP A 87 -3.73 -3.12 3.25
N ALA A 88 -4.72 -2.97 2.38
CA ALA A 88 -6.11 -3.26 2.70
C ALA A 88 -6.67 -4.37 1.81
N ARG A 89 -7.53 -5.18 2.43
CA ARG A 89 -8.27 -6.25 1.78
C ARG A 89 -9.72 -5.83 1.59
N THR A 90 -10.34 -6.27 0.50
CA THR A 90 -11.73 -5.92 0.17
C THR A 90 -12.62 -7.14 0.11
N ASN A 91 -13.92 -6.90 0.36
CA ASN A 91 -14.99 -7.90 0.28
C ASN A 91 -14.66 -9.18 1.09
N CYS A 92 -14.34 -9.00 2.37
CA CYS A 92 -13.94 -10.10 3.24
C CYS A 92 -15.10 -10.68 4.06
N SER A 93 -15.04 -11.98 4.34
CA SER A 93 -15.91 -12.66 5.30
C SER A 93 -15.10 -13.53 6.25
N PHE A 94 -15.09 -13.16 7.53
CA PHE A 94 -14.43 -13.92 8.60
C PHE A 94 -15.45 -14.46 9.60
N ASP A 95 -15.16 -15.62 10.17
CA ASP A 95 -15.86 -16.14 11.34
C ASP A 95 -15.40 -15.47 12.65
N ASP A 96 -16.04 -15.81 13.76
CA ASP A 96 -15.73 -15.26 15.10
C ASP A 96 -14.29 -15.56 15.56
N SER A 97 -13.60 -16.53 14.95
CA SER A 97 -12.19 -16.85 15.22
C SER A 97 -11.21 -16.09 14.33
N GLY A 98 -11.71 -15.23 13.43
CA GLY A 98 -10.91 -14.49 12.48
C GLY A 98 -10.35 -15.36 11.36
N GLN A 99 -11.03 -16.46 11.02
CA GLN A 99 -10.70 -17.31 9.87
C GLN A 99 -11.73 -17.14 8.75
N ALA A 100 -11.38 -17.51 7.52
CA ALA A 100 -12.28 -17.46 6.38
C ALA A 100 -13.60 -18.17 6.71
N GLN A 101 -14.73 -17.54 6.37
CA GLN A 101 -16.04 -18.14 6.55
C GLN A 101 -16.08 -19.54 5.89
N GLY A 102 -16.32 -20.59 6.68
CA GLY A 102 -16.26 -21.98 6.21
C GLY A 102 -14.92 -22.70 6.43
N GLY A 103 -13.95 -22.04 7.07
CA GLY A 103 -12.74 -22.63 7.66
C GLY A 103 -11.59 -22.94 6.69
N SER A 104 -11.71 -22.63 5.40
CA SER A 104 -10.63 -22.83 4.43
C SER A 104 -10.76 -21.90 3.22
N GLY A 105 -9.62 -21.57 2.61
CA GLY A 105 -9.56 -20.75 1.40
C GLY A 105 -9.41 -19.26 1.68
N SER A 106 -9.67 -18.45 0.66
CA SER A 106 -9.60 -16.99 0.74
C SER A 106 -10.78 -16.45 1.56
N ALA A 107 -10.52 -15.54 2.49
CA ALA A 107 -11.57 -14.80 3.18
C ALA A 107 -11.98 -13.56 2.39
N CYS A 108 -11.06 -12.99 1.61
CA CYS A 108 -11.22 -11.73 0.89
C CYS A 108 -11.15 -11.90 -0.64
N SER A 109 -11.73 -10.98 -1.39
CA SER A 109 -11.60 -10.96 -2.86
C SER A 109 -10.25 -10.43 -3.33
N THR A 110 -9.65 -9.47 -2.62
CA THR A 110 -8.31 -8.94 -2.93
C THR A 110 -7.44 -8.83 -1.68
N GLY A 111 -6.13 -8.93 -1.86
CA GLY A 111 -5.14 -8.79 -0.79
C GLY A 111 -5.17 -9.87 0.30
N ASP A 112 -5.93 -10.96 0.12
CA ASP A 112 -6.11 -12.01 1.12
C ASP A 112 -4.75 -12.60 1.56
N CYS A 113 -4.61 -12.90 2.85
CA CYS A 113 -3.34 -13.39 3.41
C CYS A 113 -3.46 -14.83 3.95
N GLY A 114 -4.17 -15.69 3.22
CA GLY A 114 -4.38 -17.09 3.56
C GLY A 114 -5.63 -17.34 4.40
N GLY A 115 -6.65 -16.50 4.25
CA GLY A 115 -7.93 -16.63 4.94
C GLY A 115 -7.92 -16.21 6.41
N ALA A 116 -6.83 -15.64 6.92
CA ALA A 116 -6.73 -15.19 8.31
C ALA A 116 -6.95 -13.68 8.44
N LEU A 117 -7.68 -13.23 9.45
CA LEU A 117 -7.84 -11.81 9.75
C LEU A 117 -6.48 -11.18 10.13
N GLY A 118 -5.75 -11.82 11.05
CA GLY A 118 -4.39 -11.43 11.44
C GLY A 118 -3.35 -12.07 10.52
N CYS A 119 -2.83 -11.30 9.57
CA CYS A 119 -1.93 -11.81 8.54
C CYS A 119 -0.57 -12.24 9.09
N GLN A 120 -0.09 -13.39 8.63
CA GLN A 120 1.26 -13.91 8.91
C GLN A 120 2.13 -14.01 7.65
N ILE A 121 1.51 -13.80 6.48
CA ILE A 121 2.13 -13.81 5.16
C ILE A 121 1.73 -12.55 4.40
N ALA A 122 2.40 -12.31 3.27
CA ALA A 122 2.01 -11.27 2.33
C ALA A 122 0.56 -11.45 1.86
N GLY A 123 -0.12 -10.35 1.55
CA GLY A 123 -1.38 -10.40 0.81
C GLY A 123 -1.17 -10.95 -0.59
N ALA A 124 -2.14 -11.71 -1.08
CA ALA A 124 -2.18 -12.18 -2.46
C ALA A 124 -2.45 -11.00 -3.41
N PRO A 125 -1.66 -10.85 -4.50
CA PRO A 125 -1.93 -9.87 -5.54
C PRO A 125 -3.33 -10.02 -6.16
N PRO A 126 -3.98 -8.91 -6.58
CA PRO A 126 -3.46 -7.55 -6.52
C PRO A 126 -3.62 -6.91 -5.13
N ALA A 127 -2.58 -6.18 -4.69
CA ALA A 127 -2.61 -5.40 -3.46
C ALA A 127 -1.75 -4.14 -3.58
N THR A 128 -2.37 -2.98 -3.36
CA THR A 128 -1.65 -1.70 -3.21
C THR A 128 -1.01 -1.65 -1.84
N LEU A 129 0.31 -1.42 -1.78
CA LEU A 129 1.08 -1.47 -0.55
C LEU A 129 1.56 -0.08 -0.12
N ALA A 130 1.56 0.17 1.18
CA ALA A 130 2.39 1.18 1.83
C ALA A 130 3.56 0.47 2.49
N GLU A 131 4.79 0.76 2.06
CA GLU A 131 6.00 0.10 2.53
C GLU A 131 6.83 1.07 3.37
N PHE A 132 7.44 0.55 4.45
CA PHE A 132 8.21 1.36 5.40
C PHE A 132 9.51 0.66 5.76
N THR A 133 10.58 1.46 5.81
CA THR A 133 11.85 1.15 6.49
C THR A 133 12.17 2.33 7.38
N LEU A 134 11.79 2.24 8.66
CA LEU A 134 11.85 3.38 9.57
C LEU A 134 13.28 3.73 10.00
N HIS A 135 14.19 2.76 9.99
CA HIS A 135 15.62 2.94 10.25
C HIS A 135 16.44 2.30 9.12
N GLY A 136 16.77 3.11 8.11
CA GLY A 136 17.56 2.72 6.95
C GLY A 136 19.00 3.22 7.02
N GLY A 137 19.67 3.29 5.86
CA GLY A 137 21.03 3.82 5.79
C GLY A 137 21.08 5.31 6.15
N MET A 138 22.17 5.72 6.81
CA MET A 138 22.42 7.11 7.23
C MET A 138 21.37 7.69 8.20
N ASP A 139 20.77 6.84 9.05
CA ASP A 139 19.75 7.23 10.03
C ASP A 139 18.54 7.92 9.38
N GLN A 140 18.04 7.33 8.29
CA GLN A 140 16.93 7.84 7.49
C GLN A 140 15.76 6.86 7.46
N THR A 141 14.55 7.41 7.41
CA THR A 141 13.33 6.67 7.11
C THR A 141 13.06 6.68 5.60
N TYR A 142 12.79 5.49 5.05
CA TYR A 142 12.38 5.27 3.66
C TYR A 142 10.95 4.72 3.64
N TYR A 143 10.12 5.22 2.74
CA TYR A 143 8.76 4.72 2.55
C TYR A 143 8.26 5.02 1.15
N ASP A 144 7.28 4.26 0.72
CA ASP A 144 6.71 4.38 -0.61
C ASP A 144 5.31 3.76 -0.69
N ILE A 145 4.60 4.14 -1.74
CA ILE A 145 3.43 3.41 -2.21
C ILE A 145 3.91 2.48 -3.33
N SER A 146 3.59 1.20 -3.23
CA SER A 146 4.07 0.19 -4.17
C SER A 146 2.91 -0.54 -4.84
N LEU A 147 2.98 -0.57 -6.17
CA LEU A 147 2.10 -1.26 -7.11
C LEU A 147 2.79 -2.47 -7.76
N VAL A 148 3.95 -2.87 -7.23
CA VAL A 148 4.70 -4.05 -7.66
C VAL A 148 3.83 -5.31 -7.57
N ASP A 149 3.01 -5.39 -6.52
CA ASP A 149 2.06 -6.47 -6.26
C ASP A 149 0.66 -6.17 -6.81
N GLY A 150 0.51 -5.20 -7.72
CA GLY A 150 -0.77 -4.83 -8.32
C GLY A 150 -1.45 -3.64 -7.66
N TYR A 151 -2.69 -3.38 -8.07
CA TYR A 151 -3.53 -2.30 -7.56
C TYR A 151 -4.92 -2.83 -7.18
N ASN A 152 -5.38 -2.55 -5.96
CA ASN A 152 -6.73 -2.92 -5.53
C ASN A 152 -7.49 -1.81 -4.79
N LEU A 153 -6.80 -0.84 -4.20
CA LEU A 153 -7.43 0.29 -3.51
C LEU A 153 -6.56 1.54 -3.68
N PRO A 154 -7.16 2.74 -3.80
CA PRO A 154 -6.40 3.98 -3.69
C PRO A 154 -5.76 4.09 -2.31
N LEU A 155 -4.56 4.66 -2.25
CA LEU A 155 -3.78 4.77 -1.03
C LEU A 155 -3.07 6.12 -0.97
N ALA A 156 -2.96 6.71 0.22
CA ALA A 156 -2.04 7.78 0.51
C ALA A 156 -1.25 7.47 1.78
N ILE A 157 -0.03 8.00 1.85
CA ILE A 157 0.77 8.04 3.07
C ILE A 157 0.89 9.52 3.45
N VAL A 158 0.68 9.83 4.72
CA VAL A 158 0.85 11.17 5.28
C VAL A 158 1.86 11.09 6.41
N MET A 159 2.94 11.86 6.30
CA MET A 159 3.95 11.95 7.36
C MET A 159 3.39 12.70 8.56
N LEU A 160 3.60 12.16 9.77
CA LEU A 160 3.28 12.79 11.03
C LEU A 160 4.57 13.22 11.73
N ALA A 161 4.80 14.52 11.86
CA ALA A 161 6.04 15.05 12.43
C ALA A 161 6.25 14.69 13.91
N ASN A 162 5.19 14.32 14.64
CA ASN A 162 5.26 13.82 16.02
C ASN A 162 6.06 14.73 16.99
N GLY A 163 5.93 16.05 16.85
CA GLY A 163 6.66 17.04 17.65
C GLY A 163 8.13 17.24 17.27
N ASN A 164 8.59 16.64 16.17
CA ASN A 164 9.92 16.88 15.61
C ASN A 164 9.89 18.15 14.73
N SER A 165 10.57 19.20 15.20
CA SER A 165 10.63 20.50 14.52
C SER A 165 11.31 20.49 13.15
N GLU A 166 12.18 19.51 12.88
CA GLU A 166 12.80 19.34 11.55
C GLU A 166 11.78 18.79 10.56
N LEU A 167 11.00 17.79 10.97
CA LEU A 167 9.95 17.19 10.16
C LEU A 167 8.77 18.16 9.93
N GLU A 168 8.44 19.01 10.91
CA GLU A 168 7.40 20.04 10.77
C GLU A 168 7.69 21.07 9.66
N GLN A 169 8.96 21.25 9.30
CA GLN A 169 9.38 22.18 8.25
C GLN A 169 9.37 21.55 6.85
N MET A 170 9.18 20.23 6.76
CA MET A 170 9.17 19.54 5.48
C MET A 170 7.88 19.82 4.72
N GLN A 171 8.02 19.96 3.40
CA GLN A 171 6.88 20.18 2.53
C GLN A 171 6.14 18.86 2.31
N GLY A 172 4.86 18.81 2.69
CA GLY A 172 3.95 17.68 2.40
C GLY A 172 3.98 17.17 0.96
N SER A 173 4.17 18.03 -0.04
CA SER A 173 4.34 17.61 -1.44
C SER A 173 5.55 16.70 -1.70
N LYS A 174 6.47 16.60 -0.74
CA LYS A 174 7.68 15.77 -0.78
C LYS A 174 7.65 14.66 0.25
N THR A 175 6.55 14.49 0.98
CA THR A 175 6.43 13.51 2.07
C THR A 175 5.12 12.74 2.06
N ASN A 176 4.12 13.18 1.30
CA ASN A 176 2.76 12.64 1.40
C ASN A 176 2.29 12.06 0.05
N PRO A 177 2.89 10.96 -0.45
CA PRO A 177 2.49 10.37 -1.72
C PRO A 177 1.02 9.93 -1.70
N SER A 178 0.39 10.00 -2.86
CA SER A 178 -0.98 9.49 -3.08
C SER A 178 -1.10 8.83 -4.45
N CYS A 179 -1.78 7.69 -4.49
CA CYS A 179 -2.07 6.95 -5.69
C CYS A 179 -3.57 6.67 -5.79
N VAL A 180 -4.21 7.24 -6.82
CA VAL A 180 -5.65 7.07 -7.10
C VAL A 180 -5.81 6.59 -8.55
N GLY A 181 -5.90 5.27 -8.70
CA GLY A 181 -6.12 4.57 -9.96
C GLY A 181 -7.55 4.01 -10.11
N SER A 182 -8.53 4.53 -9.38
CA SER A 182 -9.95 4.16 -9.47
C SER A 182 -10.82 5.38 -9.77
N VAL A 183 -11.76 5.25 -10.73
CA VAL A 183 -12.60 6.38 -11.18
C VAL A 183 -13.53 6.88 -10.06
N GLY A 184 -14.02 5.97 -9.20
CA GLY A 184 -14.93 6.29 -8.10
C GLY A 184 -14.35 7.22 -7.03
N ASP A 185 -13.02 7.34 -6.99
CA ASP A 185 -12.30 8.12 -5.99
C ASP A 185 -11.50 9.27 -6.62
N LEU A 186 -11.72 9.60 -7.89
CA LEU A 186 -11.07 10.75 -8.51
C LEU A 186 -11.75 12.05 -8.10
N ALA A 187 -10.93 12.98 -7.63
CA ALA A 187 -11.35 14.34 -7.41
C ALA A 187 -11.67 15.04 -8.75
N PRO A 188 -12.66 15.95 -8.79
CA PRO A 188 -12.95 16.70 -10.01
C PRO A 188 -11.78 17.60 -10.42
N GLN A 189 -11.68 17.96 -11.70
CA GLN A 189 -10.58 18.77 -12.24
C GLN A 189 -10.37 20.15 -11.57
N ASN A 190 -11.41 20.70 -10.94
CA ASN A 190 -11.37 21.96 -10.20
C ASN A 190 -11.39 21.75 -8.67
N PHE A 191 -10.97 20.55 -8.22
CA PHE A 191 -10.88 20.22 -6.81
C PHE A 191 -9.87 21.14 -6.12
N ASP A 192 -10.34 21.74 -5.04
CA ASP A 192 -9.54 22.57 -4.16
C ASP A 192 -9.96 22.23 -2.74
N PRO A 193 -9.22 21.35 -2.06
CA PRO A 193 -9.56 20.90 -0.72
C PRO A 193 -9.10 21.86 0.38
N TYR A 194 -8.51 23.01 0.01
CA TYR A 194 -7.97 23.98 0.97
C TYR A 194 -8.89 25.17 1.21
N LYS A 195 -10.10 25.14 0.62
CA LYS A 195 -11.12 26.16 0.84
C LYS A 195 -11.44 26.29 2.33
N ASN A 196 -11.71 27.52 2.76
CA ASN A 196 -12.03 27.84 4.17
C ASN A 196 -10.94 27.43 5.18
N GLY A 197 -9.68 27.26 4.75
CA GLY A 197 -8.57 26.91 5.64
C GLY A 197 -8.53 25.42 6.01
N GLN A 198 -9.24 24.57 5.27
CA GLN A 198 -9.20 23.13 5.44
C GLN A 198 -7.81 22.56 5.12
N GLN A 199 -7.48 21.45 5.76
CA GLN A 199 -6.30 20.66 5.46
C GLN A 199 -6.69 19.42 4.65
N PHE A 200 -5.76 18.93 3.84
CA PHE A 200 -5.95 17.75 3.02
C PHE A 200 -4.67 16.92 2.99
N LEU A 201 -4.75 15.64 3.37
CA LEU A 201 -3.59 14.73 3.42
C LEU A 201 -2.36 15.38 4.09
N GLY A 202 -2.55 16.02 5.25
CA GLY A 202 -1.48 16.68 6.00
C GLY A 202 -0.94 17.99 5.38
N THR A 203 -1.61 18.53 4.37
CA THR A 203 -1.21 19.77 3.67
C THR A 203 -2.26 20.88 3.80
N SER A 204 -1.89 22.10 3.42
CA SER A 204 -2.77 23.28 3.47
C SER A 204 -2.55 24.18 2.25
N SER A 205 -3.35 25.24 2.10
CA SER A 205 -3.17 26.23 1.02
C SER A 205 -1.79 26.90 0.99
N ASN A 206 -1.08 26.95 2.13
CA ASN A 206 0.28 27.51 2.21
C ASN A 206 1.37 26.54 1.73
N ASN A 207 1.05 25.24 1.68
CA ASN A 207 1.94 24.19 1.23
C ASN A 207 1.10 23.09 0.55
N PRO A 208 0.49 23.38 -0.62
CA PRO A 208 -0.49 22.49 -1.23
C PRO A 208 0.19 21.27 -1.88
N MET A 209 -0.55 20.17 -1.96
CA MET A 209 -0.19 19.03 -2.78
C MET A 209 -0.25 19.40 -4.27
N PRO A 210 0.67 18.89 -5.11
CA PRO A 210 0.51 18.95 -6.55
C PRO A 210 -0.64 18.02 -6.95
N PHE A 211 -1.70 18.56 -7.53
CA PHE A 211 -2.79 17.76 -8.10
C PHE A 211 -2.54 17.52 -9.59
N GLU A 212 -2.78 16.28 -10.03
CA GLU A 212 -2.82 15.94 -11.45
C GLU A 212 -4.07 16.58 -12.09
N THR A 213 -3.86 17.27 -13.21
CA THR A 213 -4.91 18.08 -13.90
C THR A 213 -5.10 17.65 -15.37
N LYS A 214 -4.33 16.67 -15.82
CA LYS A 214 -4.37 16.16 -17.20
C LYS A 214 -5.11 14.84 -17.30
N THR A 215 -4.97 13.99 -16.29
CA THR A 215 -5.62 12.67 -16.27
C THR A 215 -7.13 12.80 -16.10
N THR A 216 -7.89 12.15 -16.98
CA THR A 216 -9.36 12.14 -16.99
C THR A 216 -9.91 10.89 -16.31
N SER A 217 -11.22 10.87 -16.02
CA SER A 217 -11.92 9.66 -15.56
C SER A 217 -11.72 8.50 -16.55
N ASP A 218 -11.74 8.80 -17.85
CA ASP A 218 -11.62 7.81 -18.91
C ASP A 218 -10.19 7.21 -18.94
N ASP A 219 -9.17 8.05 -18.71
CA ASP A 219 -7.78 7.58 -18.60
C ASP A 219 -7.61 6.61 -17.42
N VAL A 220 -8.22 6.92 -16.28
CA VAL A 220 -8.16 6.06 -15.09
C VAL A 220 -9.05 4.83 -15.22
N GLU A 221 -10.14 4.87 -15.98
CA GLU A 221 -10.94 3.67 -16.26
C GLU A 221 -10.16 2.67 -17.12
N GLN A 222 -9.24 3.18 -17.96
CA GLN A 222 -8.57 2.40 -19.00
C GLN A 222 -7.10 2.11 -18.71
N TRP A 223 -6.52 2.65 -17.62
CA TRP A 223 -5.08 2.49 -17.36
C TRP A 223 -4.68 1.03 -17.15
N CYS A 224 -5.52 0.22 -16.49
CA CYS A 224 -5.19 -1.19 -16.26
C CYS A 224 -5.24 -1.97 -17.58
N PRO A 225 -4.12 -2.60 -18.01
CA PRO A 225 -4.12 -3.44 -19.21
C PRO A 225 -5.16 -4.55 -19.11
N TRP A 226 -5.84 -4.83 -20.22
CA TRP A 226 -7.00 -5.72 -20.25
C TRP A 226 -6.71 -7.12 -19.69
N ASP A 227 -5.56 -7.69 -20.04
CA ASP A 227 -5.13 -9.02 -19.62
C ASP A 227 -4.78 -9.11 -18.12
N LEU A 228 -4.63 -7.97 -17.46
CA LEU A 228 -4.26 -7.82 -16.06
C LEU A 228 -5.45 -7.47 -15.14
N GLN A 229 -6.60 -7.12 -15.72
CA GLN A 229 -7.85 -6.98 -14.98
C GLN A 229 -8.26 -8.31 -14.32
N VAL A 230 -8.64 -8.25 -13.04
CA VAL A 230 -9.09 -9.43 -12.29
C VAL A 230 -10.46 -9.88 -12.78
N ASP A 231 -11.37 -8.94 -12.98
CA ASP A 231 -12.75 -9.17 -13.39
C ASP A 231 -13.01 -8.68 -14.83
N ALA A 232 -12.05 -8.94 -15.71
CA ALA A 232 -12.10 -8.53 -17.11
C ALA A 232 -13.44 -8.97 -17.76
N PRO A 233 -14.17 -8.07 -18.45
CA PRO A 233 -15.41 -8.41 -19.15
C PRO A 233 -15.22 -9.58 -20.12
N THR A 234 -16.30 -10.24 -20.51
CA THR A 234 -16.23 -11.31 -21.52
C THR A 234 -15.97 -10.73 -22.91
N ALA A 235 -15.02 -11.31 -23.64
CA ALA A 235 -14.64 -10.82 -24.97
C ALA A 235 -15.80 -10.95 -25.97
N PRO A 236 -16.08 -9.93 -26.80
CA PRO A 236 -16.99 -10.11 -27.92
C PRO A 236 -16.36 -11.05 -28.98
N GLY A 237 -17.03 -12.16 -29.31
CA GLY A 237 -16.61 -13.07 -30.39
C GLY A 237 -15.61 -14.16 -29.97
N ASN A 238 -14.60 -14.42 -30.80
CA ASN A 238 -13.70 -15.58 -30.71
C ASN A 238 -12.63 -15.51 -29.59
N GLY A 239 -12.86 -14.73 -28.52
CA GLY A 239 -11.90 -14.61 -27.41
C GLY A 239 -10.63 -13.79 -27.72
N ILE A 240 -10.64 -12.99 -28.79
CA ILE A 240 -9.53 -12.08 -29.15
C ILE A 240 -10.01 -10.64 -28.96
N TYR A 241 -9.29 -9.87 -28.15
CA TYR A 241 -9.48 -8.43 -28.03
C TYR A 241 -8.67 -7.70 -29.10
N PRO A 242 -9.31 -7.07 -30.10
CA PRO A 242 -8.60 -6.15 -30.98
C PRO A 242 -8.27 -4.88 -30.17
N TYR A 243 -6.99 -4.52 -30.11
CA TYR A 243 -6.56 -3.24 -29.52
C TYR A 243 -6.47 -2.18 -30.63
N PRO A 244 -7.05 -0.97 -30.45
CA PRO A 244 -7.84 -0.51 -29.32
C PRO A 244 -9.25 -1.13 -29.30
N ASP A 245 -9.72 -1.40 -28.08
CA ASP A 245 -10.88 -2.18 -27.60
C ASP A 245 -12.25 -1.53 -27.85
N GLY A 246 -12.38 -0.81 -28.98
CA GLY A 246 -13.51 0.05 -29.32
C GLY A 246 -14.86 -0.67 -29.32
N ASN A 247 -15.50 -0.69 -28.14
CA ASN A 247 -16.94 -0.79 -27.81
C ASN A 247 -17.27 -1.70 -26.60
N VAL A 248 -16.30 -2.29 -25.90
CA VAL A 248 -16.57 -3.06 -24.66
C VAL A 248 -16.47 -2.13 -23.45
N GLN A 249 -17.56 -2.01 -22.71
CA GLN A 249 -17.57 -1.21 -21.47
C GLN A 249 -16.76 -1.93 -20.39
N ARG A 250 -15.79 -1.22 -19.80
CA ARG A 250 -14.99 -1.70 -18.67
C ARG A 250 -15.75 -1.53 -17.35
N PRO A 251 -15.39 -2.28 -16.30
CA PRO A 251 -15.89 -1.99 -14.97
C PRO A 251 -15.42 -0.60 -14.53
N VAL A 252 -16.26 0.13 -13.79
CA VAL A 252 -15.91 1.44 -13.21
C VAL A 252 -14.68 1.34 -12.28
N PHE A 253 -14.49 0.17 -11.68
CA PHE A 253 -13.27 -0.20 -10.94
C PHE A 253 -13.04 -1.72 -11.08
N ASP A 254 -11.81 -2.10 -11.44
CA ASP A 254 -11.36 -3.48 -11.51
C ASP A 254 -9.94 -3.56 -10.94
N PRO A 255 -9.68 -4.40 -9.91
CA PRO A 255 -8.34 -4.61 -9.41
C PRO A 255 -7.38 -5.05 -10.53
N CYS A 256 -6.19 -4.48 -10.54
CA CYS A 256 -5.21 -4.70 -11.60
C CYS A 256 -4.05 -5.53 -11.10
N LEU A 257 -3.85 -6.72 -11.66
CA LEU A 257 -2.64 -7.51 -11.43
C LEU A 257 -1.42 -6.78 -11.99
N SER A 258 -0.28 -6.89 -11.32
CA SER A 258 0.98 -6.57 -11.96
C SER A 258 1.34 -7.63 -13.01
N ALA A 259 2.21 -7.28 -13.96
CA ALA A 259 2.70 -8.26 -14.93
C ALA A 259 3.43 -9.44 -14.23
N CYS A 260 4.15 -9.18 -13.13
CA CYS A 260 4.77 -10.25 -12.35
C CYS A 260 3.71 -11.16 -11.73
N ALA A 261 2.70 -10.59 -11.08
CA ALA A 261 1.62 -11.37 -10.47
C ALA A 261 0.86 -12.22 -11.50
N LYS A 262 0.67 -11.71 -12.72
CA LYS A 262 -0.02 -12.44 -13.79
C LYS A 262 0.80 -13.59 -14.36
N TYR A 263 2.05 -13.34 -14.72
CA TYR A 263 2.83 -14.26 -15.55
C TYR A 263 3.84 -15.09 -14.76
N SER A 264 4.27 -14.60 -13.59
CA SER A 264 5.32 -15.24 -12.78
C SER A 264 6.61 -15.52 -13.57
N GLU A 265 6.93 -14.67 -14.55
CA GLU A 265 8.16 -14.80 -15.36
C GLU A 265 9.25 -13.87 -14.86
N ASP A 266 10.50 -14.33 -14.92
CA ASP A 266 11.67 -13.60 -14.42
C ASP A 266 11.81 -12.18 -14.99
N GLN A 267 11.41 -11.97 -16.25
CA GLN A 267 11.48 -10.65 -16.89
C GLN A 267 10.50 -9.63 -16.33
N TYR A 268 9.35 -10.08 -15.79
CA TYR A 268 8.35 -9.22 -15.19
C TYR A 268 8.57 -9.06 -13.68
N CYS A 269 9.09 -10.10 -13.04
CA CYS A 269 9.42 -10.13 -11.62
C CYS A 269 10.83 -9.61 -11.31
N CYS A 270 11.62 -9.30 -12.34
CA CYS A 270 13.00 -8.84 -12.23
C CYS A 270 13.92 -9.80 -11.44
N THR A 271 13.77 -11.10 -11.69
CA THR A 271 14.55 -12.14 -11.01
C THR A 271 15.57 -12.81 -11.94
N GLY A 272 16.49 -13.58 -11.37
CA GLY A 272 17.44 -14.38 -12.13
C GLY A 272 18.37 -13.50 -12.99
N LYS A 273 18.32 -13.65 -14.32
CA LYS A 273 19.16 -12.84 -15.24
C LYS A 273 18.65 -11.40 -15.44
N TYR A 274 17.50 -11.06 -14.88
CA TYR A 274 16.92 -9.73 -14.90
C TYR A 274 17.07 -9.03 -13.53
N ASP A 275 17.78 -9.65 -12.60
CA ASP A 275 18.10 -9.12 -11.27
C ASP A 275 19.15 -8.00 -11.38
N GLY A 276 18.64 -6.79 -11.57
CA GLY A 276 19.40 -5.55 -11.54
C GLY A 276 18.74 -4.44 -12.36
N PRO A 277 18.94 -3.17 -11.99
CA PRO A 277 18.28 -2.03 -12.64
C PRO A 277 18.65 -1.87 -14.11
N SER A 278 19.85 -2.31 -14.53
CA SER A 278 20.26 -2.31 -15.95
C SER A 278 19.77 -3.54 -16.73
N GLN A 279 19.22 -4.54 -16.05
CA GLN A 279 18.84 -5.84 -16.61
C GLN A 279 17.32 -6.01 -16.70
N CYS A 280 16.56 -5.50 -15.71
CA CYS A 280 15.10 -5.46 -15.78
C CYS A 280 14.61 -4.20 -16.48
N SER A 281 13.98 -4.37 -17.64
CA SER A 281 13.37 -3.25 -18.37
C SER A 281 11.95 -2.98 -17.87
N THR A 282 11.56 -1.70 -17.82
CA THR A 282 10.18 -1.30 -17.50
C THR A 282 9.18 -1.94 -18.45
N ASN A 283 8.27 -2.75 -17.89
CA ASN A 283 7.24 -3.47 -18.65
C ASN A 283 5.99 -2.60 -18.92
N TYR A 284 5.03 -3.14 -19.69
CA TYR A 284 3.84 -2.38 -20.10
C TYR A 284 2.88 -2.06 -18.95
N TYR A 285 2.78 -2.94 -17.94
CA TYR A 285 2.03 -2.66 -16.71
C TYR A 285 2.67 -1.51 -15.94
N ALA A 286 3.99 -1.55 -15.73
CA ALA A 286 4.70 -0.52 -14.97
C ALA A 286 4.52 0.87 -15.60
N LYS A 287 4.61 0.96 -16.94
CA LYS A 287 4.32 2.20 -17.69
C LYS A 287 2.88 2.69 -17.51
N ALA A 288 1.92 1.77 -17.50
CA ALA A 288 0.52 2.11 -17.33
C ALA A 288 0.24 2.58 -15.89
N ALA A 289 0.76 1.87 -14.89
CA ALA A 289 0.66 2.25 -13.47
C ALA A 289 1.27 3.64 -13.20
N LYS A 290 2.45 3.94 -13.78
CA LYS A 290 3.08 5.26 -13.66
C LYS A 290 2.29 6.40 -14.31
N SER A 291 1.45 6.10 -15.29
CA SER A 291 0.61 7.12 -15.92
C SER A 291 -0.52 7.64 -15.01
N VAL A 292 -0.91 6.85 -14.01
CA VAL A 292 -1.95 7.22 -13.04
C VAL A 292 -1.42 7.49 -11.65
N CYS A 293 -0.32 6.84 -11.26
CA CYS A 293 0.34 7.01 -9.98
C CYS A 293 1.84 7.26 -10.19
N PRO A 294 2.23 8.49 -10.60
CA PRO A 294 3.64 8.81 -10.86
C PRO A 294 4.52 8.71 -9.61
N ASP A 295 3.96 9.00 -8.44
CA ASP A 295 4.64 8.99 -7.14
C ASP A 295 4.75 7.58 -6.51
N ALA A 296 4.25 6.54 -7.19
CA ALA A 296 4.26 5.16 -6.68
C ALA A 296 5.29 4.28 -7.41
N TYR A 297 5.88 3.34 -6.69
CA TYR A 297 6.65 2.24 -7.26
C TYR A 297 5.75 1.38 -8.14
N SER A 298 6.13 1.16 -9.39
CA SER A 298 5.37 0.39 -10.37
C SER A 298 6.00 -0.98 -10.70
N TYR A 299 7.30 -1.16 -10.42
CA TYR A 299 8.03 -2.43 -10.54
C TYR A 299 9.29 -2.44 -9.65
N ALA A 300 9.98 -3.58 -9.55
CA ALA A 300 11.06 -3.81 -8.56
C ALA A 300 12.27 -2.85 -8.63
N TYR A 301 12.58 -2.26 -9.79
CA TYR A 301 13.69 -1.31 -9.95
C TYR A 301 13.22 0.03 -10.50
N ASP A 302 12.06 0.48 -10.05
CA ASP A 302 11.54 1.80 -10.42
C ASP A 302 12.48 2.95 -10.01
N ASP A 303 12.21 4.13 -10.55
CA ASP A 303 13.00 5.33 -10.32
C ASP A 303 13.09 5.75 -8.84
N GLN A 304 14.15 6.50 -8.51
CA GLN A 304 14.35 7.05 -7.16
C GLN A 304 13.30 8.08 -6.77
N ASP A 305 12.50 8.57 -7.72
CA ASP A 305 11.44 9.54 -7.48
C ASP A 305 10.22 8.88 -6.78
N SER A 306 10.19 7.55 -6.72
CA SER A 306 9.15 6.74 -6.06
C SER A 306 9.44 6.44 -4.58
N THR A 307 10.68 6.64 -4.12
CA THR A 307 11.05 6.46 -2.70
C THR A 307 11.07 7.80 -1.99
N PHE A 308 10.32 7.89 -0.90
CA PHE A 308 10.34 9.06 -0.03
C PHE A 308 11.35 8.83 1.09
N ILE A 309 12.22 9.83 1.31
CA ILE A 309 13.32 9.76 2.26
C ILE A 309 13.23 10.96 3.19
N ILE A 310 13.17 10.69 4.49
CA ILE A 310 13.09 11.73 5.54
C ILE A 310 14.03 11.38 6.71
N PRO A 311 14.40 12.35 7.57
CA PRO A 311 15.02 12.05 8.86
C PRO A 311 14.13 11.16 9.73
N GLU A 312 14.74 10.38 10.62
CA GLU A 312 14.02 9.52 11.55
C GLU A 312 13.13 10.26 12.56
N GLY A 313 12.21 9.51 13.18
CA GLY A 313 11.34 9.99 14.26
C GLY A 313 9.95 10.42 13.83
N ALA A 314 9.60 10.24 12.55
CA ALA A 314 8.25 10.43 12.05
C ALA A 314 7.31 9.30 12.48
N GLY A 315 6.06 9.65 12.74
CA GLY A 315 4.94 8.72 12.59
C GLY A 315 4.34 8.82 11.18
N PHE A 316 3.37 7.96 10.86
CA PHE A 316 2.72 7.98 9.55
C PHE A 316 1.22 7.74 9.68
N GLN A 317 0.47 8.20 8.69
CA GLN A 317 -0.92 7.84 8.47
C GLN A 317 -1.08 7.22 7.09
N VAL A 318 -1.59 6.00 7.02
CA VAL A 318 -1.96 5.29 5.79
C VAL A 318 -3.46 5.45 5.59
N ILE A 319 -3.86 6.07 4.49
CA ILE A 319 -5.26 6.41 4.19
C ILE A 319 -5.70 5.63 2.95
N PHE A 320 -6.73 4.81 3.10
CA PHE A 320 -7.38 4.14 1.97
C PHE A 320 -8.49 5.02 1.39
N CYS A 321 -8.56 5.12 0.07
CA CYS A 321 -9.50 5.99 -0.68
C CYS A 321 -9.34 7.52 -0.39
N PRO A 322 -8.12 8.09 -0.50
CA PRO A 322 -7.87 9.51 -0.18
C PRO A 322 -8.57 10.52 -1.11
N GLY A 323 -8.98 10.11 -2.32
CA GLY A 323 -9.52 11.02 -3.35
C GLY A 323 -11.04 11.25 -3.31
N ARG A 324 -11.76 10.60 -2.38
CA ARG A 324 -13.21 10.78 -2.23
C ARG A 324 -13.53 12.19 -1.69
N ALA A 325 -13.76 13.13 -2.60
CA ALA A 325 -14.34 14.44 -2.29
C ALA A 325 -15.81 14.27 -1.87
N GLY A 326 -16.07 13.96 -0.59
CA GLY A 326 -17.45 13.81 -0.13
C GLY A 326 -17.68 13.14 1.23
N VAL A 327 -16.65 12.64 1.92
CA VAL A 327 -16.74 12.65 3.38
C VAL A 327 -16.39 14.07 3.78
N ASP A 328 -17.42 14.81 4.22
CA ASP A 328 -17.24 16.07 4.93
C ASP A 328 -15.98 15.95 5.77
N SER A 329 -15.04 16.86 5.52
CA SER A 329 -13.98 17.19 6.46
C SER A 329 -14.57 17.10 7.86
N LEU A 330 -14.34 16.02 8.61
CA LEU A 330 -14.70 15.95 10.01
C LEU A 330 -13.84 17.01 10.65
N PRO A 331 -14.40 18.17 11.01
CA PRO A 331 -13.64 19.20 11.68
C PRO A 331 -13.71 18.81 13.16
N ASP A 332 -13.08 17.70 13.59
CA ASP A 332 -13.05 17.34 15.02
C ASP A 332 -12.18 16.12 15.45
N LEU A 333 -11.16 15.71 14.69
CA LEU A 333 -10.26 14.61 15.13
C LEU A 333 -8.87 15.02 15.61
N LEU A 334 -8.60 16.32 15.76
CA LEU A 334 -7.40 16.84 16.44
C LEU A 334 -7.66 17.33 17.88
N GLN A 335 -8.89 17.28 18.37
CA GLN A 335 -9.23 17.74 19.74
C GLN A 335 -9.27 16.61 20.80
N ALA A 336 -9.11 15.33 20.42
CA ALA A 336 -9.20 14.22 21.36
C ALA A 336 -7.91 13.91 22.15
N ALA A 337 -6.82 14.67 21.94
CA ALA A 337 -5.53 14.42 22.59
C ALA A 337 -5.09 15.47 23.63
N HIS A 338 -5.96 16.41 24.03
CA HIS A 338 -5.63 17.39 25.07
C HIS A 338 -6.69 17.46 26.18
N CYS A 339 -6.23 17.17 27.40
CA CYS A 339 -6.89 17.34 28.70
C CYS A 339 -7.99 16.35 29.08
N GLN A 340 -7.59 15.23 29.69
CA GLN A 340 -8.27 14.70 30.87
C GLN A 340 -7.24 14.20 31.89
N SER A 341 -6.62 15.15 32.59
CA SER A 341 -6.10 14.92 33.93
C SER A 341 -6.51 16.09 34.84
N CYS A 342 -6.89 15.73 36.06
CA CYS A 342 -7.18 16.56 37.23
C CYS A 342 -8.54 17.29 37.22
N ASP A 343 -9.51 16.72 37.95
CA ASP A 343 -9.89 17.30 39.25
C ASP A 343 -10.75 16.32 40.05
N SER A 344 -10.15 15.82 41.12
CA SER A 344 -10.86 15.47 42.35
C SER A 344 -11.11 16.76 43.12
N GLU A 345 -12.36 17.07 43.49
CA GLU A 345 -12.74 17.54 44.83
C GLU A 345 -14.25 17.86 44.93
N SER A 346 -14.77 17.55 46.13
CA SER A 346 -16.10 17.79 46.71
C SER A 346 -17.25 16.84 46.37
#